data_AF-A0A928AH09-F1
#
_entry.id   AF-A0A928AH09-F1
#
_cell.length_a   1.000
_cell.length_b   1.000
_cell.length_c   1.000
_cell.angle_alpha   90.00
_cell.angle_beta   90.00
_cell.angle_gamma   90.00
#
_symmetry.space_group_name_H-M   'P 1'
#
loop_
_entity.id
_entity.type
_entity.pdbx_description
1 polymer ?
#
loop_
_entity_poly.entity_id
_entity_poly.type
_entity_poly.pdbx_seq_one_letter_code
_entity_poly.pdbx_strand_id
1 'polypeptide(L)'
;MLLLTTSLFLLSSCDSSSSLSYKEKIPEHYCSIANLKRHCSAQSVQITKDLTIVGRVVGNDRYDEFSRLLVLEDASGGIMIAVDHSDTANEYPFGSTLIVYCNGLTLNNYGGKIQLGTAPNDYGTGHIPREELSRYLHITLSESTAPEPQHLRFATVTQQHIDTYVQFDDVYFVKEGSWCETDPQTGHTLTTERLISDADGNTFRVRTSGNCSYAKEPVPQGTGSIRGIIDYFNGDYSLRVVNRGIDFK
;
A
#
# COMPACT_ATOMS: atom_id res chain seq x y z
N MET A 1 -57.61 5.80 -51.93
CA MET A 1 -56.51 4.84 -51.70
C MET A 1 -55.20 5.56 -51.98
N LEU A 2 -54.59 6.16 -50.96
CA LEU A 2 -53.31 6.88 -51.06
C LEU A 2 -52.52 6.45 -49.82
N LEU A 3 -51.44 5.68 -50.01
CA LEU A 3 -50.60 5.18 -48.92
C LEU A 3 -49.68 6.30 -48.43
N LEU A 4 -49.68 6.54 -47.13
CA LEU A 4 -48.76 7.43 -46.43
C LEU A 4 -47.66 6.55 -45.79
N THR A 5 -46.42 6.65 -46.26
CA THR A 5 -45.27 5.94 -45.69
C THR A 5 -44.53 6.86 -44.72
N THR A 6 -44.65 6.61 -43.43
CA THR A 6 -43.87 7.27 -42.38
C THR A 6 -42.55 6.51 -42.17
N SER A 7 -41.43 7.12 -42.57
CA SER A 7 -40.08 6.64 -42.23
C SER A 7 -39.77 6.98 -40.78
N LEU A 8 -39.45 5.96 -39.98
CA LEU A 8 -39.01 6.07 -38.60
C LEU A 8 -37.48 6.22 -38.58
N PHE A 9 -36.98 7.43 -38.34
CA PHE A 9 -35.55 7.64 -38.07
C PHE A 9 -35.23 7.23 -36.63
N LEU A 10 -34.55 6.09 -36.48
CA LEU A 10 -33.94 5.70 -35.21
C LEU A 10 -32.66 6.52 -35.02
N LEU A 11 -32.72 7.55 -34.19
CA LEU A 11 -31.54 8.21 -33.66
C LEU A 11 -30.86 7.23 -32.68
N SER A 12 -29.79 6.57 -33.14
CA SER A 12 -28.83 5.93 -32.26
C SER A 12 -28.09 7.03 -31.50
N SER A 13 -28.55 7.33 -30.29
CA SER A 13 -27.78 8.12 -29.33
C SER A 13 -26.70 7.21 -28.77
N CYS A 14 -25.49 7.29 -29.34
CA CYS A 14 -24.30 6.73 -28.71
C CYS A 14 -24.05 7.51 -27.41
N ASP A 15 -24.49 6.93 -26.30
CA ASP A 15 -24.19 7.42 -24.95
C ASP A 15 -22.72 7.09 -24.64
N SER A 16 -21.83 7.93 -25.16
CA SER A 16 -20.43 7.96 -24.74
C SER A 16 -20.31 8.92 -23.58
N SER A 17 -20.78 8.47 -22.41
CA SER A 17 -20.44 9.10 -21.14
C SER A 17 -18.94 8.90 -20.90
N SER A 18 -18.15 9.82 -21.44
CA SER A 18 -16.78 10.05 -20.95
C SER A 18 -16.90 10.34 -19.46
N SER A 19 -16.42 9.44 -18.63
CA SER A 19 -16.40 9.63 -17.19
C SER A 19 -15.58 10.89 -16.88
N LEU A 20 -16.26 11.93 -16.40
CA LEU A 20 -15.61 13.11 -15.85
C LEU A 20 -14.90 12.66 -14.57
N SER A 21 -13.63 12.29 -14.68
CA SER A 21 -12.74 12.18 -13.53
C SER A 21 -12.53 13.60 -12.98
N TYR A 22 -13.31 13.96 -11.96
CA TYR A 22 -13.08 15.16 -11.19
C TYR A 22 -11.73 15.00 -10.48
N LYS A 23 -10.72 15.72 -10.96
CA LYS A 23 -9.40 15.74 -10.37
C LYS A 23 -9.45 16.65 -9.15
N GLU A 24 -9.20 16.10 -7.98
CA GLU A 24 -9.15 16.93 -6.78
C GLU A 24 -7.87 17.76 -6.75
N LYS A 25 -8.02 19.05 -6.44
CA LYS A 25 -6.87 19.93 -6.20
C LYS A 25 -6.37 19.67 -4.79
N ILE A 26 -5.05 19.62 -4.62
CA ILE A 26 -4.42 19.51 -3.31
C ILE A 26 -4.90 20.68 -2.42
N PRO A 27 -5.41 20.41 -1.20
CA PRO A 27 -5.86 21.46 -0.28
C PRO A 27 -4.72 22.40 0.14
N GLU A 28 -5.06 23.66 0.43
CA GLU A 28 -4.08 24.66 0.91
C GLU A 28 -3.51 24.32 2.29
N HIS A 29 -4.26 23.56 3.09
CA HIS A 29 -3.88 23.12 4.42
C HIS A 29 -3.98 21.60 4.53
N TYR A 30 -2.84 20.98 4.83
CA TYR A 30 -2.72 19.58 5.21
C TYR A 30 -1.58 19.45 6.24
N CYS A 31 -1.60 18.37 7.01
CA CYS A 31 -0.56 18.06 7.97
C CYS A 31 0.34 16.93 7.45
N SER A 32 1.52 16.80 8.04
CA SER A 32 2.42 15.69 7.71
C SER A 32 1.91 14.38 8.31
N ILE A 33 2.25 13.25 7.70
CA ILE A 33 1.90 11.91 8.20
C ILE A 33 2.45 11.69 9.61
N ALA A 34 3.68 12.14 9.90
CA ALA A 34 4.23 12.08 11.25
C ALA A 34 3.41 12.91 12.26
N ASN A 35 2.86 14.07 11.86
CA ASN A 35 1.98 14.86 12.73
C ASN A 35 0.66 14.13 12.97
N LEU A 36 0.03 13.58 11.92
CA LEU A 36 -1.17 12.76 12.04
C LEU A 36 -0.97 11.63 13.07
N LYS A 37 0.12 10.86 12.96
CA LYS A 37 0.42 9.74 13.87
C LYS A 37 0.53 10.15 15.34
N ARG A 38 0.94 11.39 15.66
CA ARG A 38 1.01 11.90 17.05
C ARG A 38 -0.35 12.05 17.72
N HIS A 39 -1.45 12.04 16.95
CA HIS A 39 -2.79 12.03 17.52
C HIS A 39 -3.18 10.67 18.12
N CYS A 40 -2.44 9.58 17.84
CA CYS A 40 -2.68 8.27 18.43
C CYS A 40 -2.11 8.19 19.86
N SER A 41 -2.83 8.74 20.84
CA SER A 41 -2.42 8.77 22.26
C SER A 41 -2.81 7.53 23.07
N ALA A 42 -3.52 6.58 22.45
CA ALA A 42 -3.99 5.35 23.05
C ALA A 42 -3.90 4.21 22.02
N GLN A 43 -4.42 3.03 22.38
CA GLN A 43 -4.44 1.88 21.49
C GLN A 43 -5.26 2.13 20.21
N SER A 44 -6.32 2.94 20.32
CA SER A 44 -7.16 3.35 19.21
C SER A 44 -7.72 4.74 19.50
N VAL A 45 -7.66 5.63 18.51
CA VAL A 45 -8.16 7.01 18.64
C VAL A 45 -8.88 7.42 17.34
N GLN A 46 -10.17 7.72 17.45
CA GLN A 46 -10.93 8.32 16.36
C GLN A 46 -10.50 9.79 16.17
N ILE A 47 -10.26 10.17 14.93
CA ILE A 47 -9.93 11.54 14.55
C ILE A 47 -11.25 12.30 14.40
N THR A 48 -11.47 13.31 15.23
CA THR A 48 -12.66 14.18 15.17
C THR A 48 -12.37 15.58 14.63
N LYS A 49 -11.11 15.83 14.25
CA LYS A 49 -10.64 17.10 13.70
C LYS A 49 -10.59 16.99 12.17
N ASP A 50 -10.78 18.12 11.50
CA ASP A 50 -10.59 18.25 10.05
C ASP A 50 -9.09 18.23 9.73
N LEU A 51 -8.50 17.04 9.81
CA LEU A 51 -7.12 16.77 9.41
C LEU A 51 -7.12 16.14 8.02
N THR A 52 -6.20 16.62 7.20
CA THR A 52 -5.91 16.06 5.88
C THR A 52 -4.43 15.73 5.82
N ILE A 53 -4.08 14.60 5.21
CA ILE A 53 -2.72 14.28 4.80
C ILE A 53 -2.67 14.14 3.28
N VAL A 54 -1.51 14.42 2.70
CA VAL A 54 -1.24 14.27 1.27
C VAL A 54 0.09 13.56 1.10
N GLY A 55 0.12 12.51 0.31
CA GLY A 55 1.33 11.73 0.08
C GLY A 55 1.31 10.98 -1.24
N ARG A 56 2.36 10.20 -1.48
CA ARG A 56 2.51 9.31 -2.63
C ARG A 56 2.12 7.89 -2.25
N VAL A 57 1.31 7.24 -3.07
CA VAL A 57 0.99 5.82 -2.88
C VAL A 57 2.23 4.98 -3.17
N VAL A 58 2.74 4.29 -2.16
CA VAL A 58 3.92 3.43 -2.25
C VAL A 58 3.60 1.94 -2.05
N GLY A 59 2.36 1.60 -1.69
CA GLY A 59 1.90 0.22 -1.59
C GLY A 59 0.40 0.12 -1.88
N ASN A 60 0.02 -0.92 -2.61
CA ASN A 60 -1.36 -1.28 -2.94
C ASN A 60 -1.43 -2.80 -3.23
N ASP A 61 -2.61 -3.30 -3.57
CA ASP A 61 -2.83 -4.74 -3.80
C ASP A 61 -2.21 -5.29 -5.09
N ARG A 62 -1.35 -4.55 -5.80
CA ARG A 62 -0.63 -5.10 -6.94
C ARG A 62 0.22 -6.29 -6.49
N TYR A 63 -0.03 -7.46 -7.09
CA TYR A 63 0.56 -8.75 -6.72
C TYR A 63 0.13 -9.29 -5.33
N ASP A 64 -0.90 -8.73 -4.71
CA ASP A 64 -1.51 -9.19 -3.45
C ASP A 64 -0.58 -9.22 -2.23
N GLU A 65 0.56 -8.53 -2.27
CA GLU A 65 1.40 -8.34 -1.09
C GLU A 65 0.69 -7.44 -0.07
N PHE A 66 0.04 -6.36 -0.51
CA PHE A 66 -0.74 -5.43 0.32
C PHE A 66 -2.24 -5.53 -0.01
N SER A 67 -2.77 -6.75 -0.06
CA SER A 67 -4.21 -6.97 -0.30
C SER A 67 -5.06 -6.20 0.72
N ARG A 68 -6.05 -5.43 0.25
CA ARG A 68 -6.93 -4.58 1.08
C ARG A 68 -6.21 -3.52 1.93
N LEU A 69 -5.01 -3.11 1.49
CA LEU A 69 -4.19 -2.11 2.16
C LEU A 69 -3.66 -1.11 1.13
N LEU A 70 -3.61 0.15 1.53
CA LEU A 70 -2.83 1.20 0.87
C LEU A 70 -1.69 1.61 1.78
N VAL A 71 -0.55 1.98 1.21
CA VAL A 71 0.55 2.60 1.96
C VAL A 71 0.86 3.95 1.33
N LEU A 72 0.81 4.98 2.15
CA LEU A 72 0.98 6.36 1.77
C LEU A 72 2.23 6.93 2.44
N GLU A 73 3.05 7.65 1.69
CA GLU A 73 4.29 8.25 2.19
C GLU A 73 4.38 9.73 1.85
N ASP A 74 4.87 10.52 2.80
CA ASP A 74 5.32 11.89 2.61
C ASP A 74 6.75 12.07 3.16
N ALA A 75 7.31 13.27 3.05
CA ALA A 75 8.67 13.55 3.52
C ALA A 75 8.89 13.36 5.03
N SER A 76 7.82 13.18 5.82
CA SER A 76 7.87 12.95 7.26
C SER A 76 7.74 11.47 7.67
N GLY A 77 7.33 10.59 6.75
CA GLY A 77 7.24 9.15 6.94
C GLY A 77 6.01 8.53 6.28
N GLY A 78 5.76 7.25 6.59
CA GLY A 78 4.66 6.49 6.00
C GLY A 78 3.49 6.23 6.94
N ILE A 79 2.35 5.85 6.34
CA ILE A 79 1.19 5.29 7.04
C ILE A 79 0.47 4.26 6.15
N MET A 80 0.17 3.11 6.74
CA MET A 80 -0.71 2.10 6.17
C MET A 80 -2.18 2.44 6.44
N ILE A 81 -3.02 2.31 5.42
CA ILE A 81 -4.45 2.57 5.44
C ILE A 81 -5.19 1.26 5.11
N ALA A 82 -6.05 0.79 6.01
CA ALA A 82 -6.86 -0.40 5.82
C ALA A 82 -8.18 -0.09 5.11
N VAL A 83 -8.44 -0.78 4.00
CA VAL A 83 -9.61 -0.53 3.14
C VAL A 83 -10.30 -1.85 2.81
N ASP A 84 -11.63 -1.88 2.77
CA ASP A 84 -12.40 -3.07 2.44
C ASP A 84 -12.71 -3.11 0.93
N HIS A 85 -11.64 -3.04 0.15
CA HIS A 85 -11.73 -2.95 -1.30
C HIS A 85 -10.59 -3.72 -1.93
N SER A 86 -10.95 -4.60 -2.85
CA SER A 86 -10.04 -5.18 -3.83
C SER A 86 -10.06 -4.30 -5.07
N ASP A 87 -8.93 -4.19 -5.75
CA ASP A 87 -8.66 -3.31 -6.92
C ASP A 87 -8.07 -1.93 -6.57
N THR A 88 -7.36 -1.86 -5.45
CA THR A 88 -6.66 -0.65 -5.01
C THR A 88 -5.51 -0.25 -5.95
N ALA A 89 -4.87 -1.19 -6.65
CA ALA A 89 -3.81 -0.89 -7.59
C ALA A 89 -4.28 -0.12 -8.84
N ASN A 90 -5.54 -0.31 -9.25
CA ASN A 90 -6.11 0.41 -10.39
C ASN A 90 -6.66 1.78 -9.97
N GLU A 91 -7.35 1.86 -8.84
CA GLU A 91 -7.95 3.12 -8.35
C GLU A 91 -6.93 4.06 -7.70
N TYR A 92 -5.90 3.50 -7.05
CA TYR A 92 -4.82 4.22 -6.37
C TYR A 92 -3.45 3.68 -6.84
N PRO A 93 -3.06 3.96 -8.10
CA PRO A 93 -1.83 3.42 -8.66
C PRO A 93 -0.60 3.83 -7.86
N PHE A 94 0.41 2.96 -7.87
CA PHE A 94 1.71 3.27 -7.26
C PHE A 94 2.27 4.56 -7.88
N GLY A 95 2.71 5.48 -7.03
CA GLY A 95 3.17 6.80 -7.41
C GLY A 95 2.07 7.84 -7.59
N SER A 96 0.78 7.50 -7.54
CA SER A 96 -0.26 8.53 -7.52
C SER A 96 -0.15 9.38 -6.25
N THR A 97 -0.55 10.65 -6.35
CA THR A 97 -0.69 11.52 -5.18
C THR A 97 -2.09 11.33 -4.61
N LEU A 98 -2.17 10.93 -3.35
CA LEU A 98 -3.42 10.64 -2.64
C LEU A 98 -3.63 11.66 -1.52
N ILE A 99 -4.81 12.27 -1.53
CA ILE A 99 -5.33 13.12 -0.46
C ILE A 99 -6.20 12.23 0.43
N VAL A 100 -5.97 12.29 1.74
CA VAL A 100 -6.74 11.55 2.74
C VAL A 100 -7.38 12.52 3.72
N TYR A 101 -8.71 12.61 3.71
CA TYR A 101 -9.48 13.28 4.74
C TYR A 101 -9.63 12.34 5.93
N CYS A 102 -9.09 12.74 7.08
CA CYS A 102 -8.97 11.84 8.22
C CYS A 102 -10.10 11.96 9.23
N ASN A 103 -10.94 13.01 9.18
CA ASN A 103 -12.06 13.18 10.10
C ASN A 103 -13.03 12.00 9.99
N GLY A 104 -13.33 11.34 11.11
CA GLY A 104 -14.19 10.16 11.19
C GLY A 104 -13.42 8.84 11.14
N LEU A 105 -12.19 8.82 10.61
CA LEU A 105 -11.31 7.65 10.62
C LEU A 105 -10.64 7.46 11.98
N THR A 106 -10.05 6.29 12.18
CA THR A 106 -9.44 5.87 13.44
C THR A 106 -7.97 5.53 13.23
N LEU A 107 -7.10 6.10 14.06
CA LEU A 107 -5.72 5.65 14.22
C LEU A 107 -5.69 4.48 15.18
N ASN A 108 -5.07 3.38 14.77
CA ASN A 108 -4.97 2.15 15.55
C ASN A 108 -3.50 1.79 15.75
N ASN A 109 -3.11 1.52 16.99
CA ASN A 109 -1.78 1.00 17.29
C ASN A 109 -1.80 -0.54 17.21
N TYR A 110 -1.35 -1.08 16.09
CA TYR A 110 -1.28 -2.51 15.84
C TYR A 110 0.15 -3.01 16.01
N GLY A 111 0.45 -3.67 17.12
CA GLY A 111 1.78 -4.21 17.39
C GLY A 111 2.90 -3.16 17.43
N GLY A 112 2.58 -1.92 17.82
CA GLY A 112 3.51 -0.78 17.86
C GLY A 112 3.64 -0.01 16.53
N LYS A 113 2.86 -0.38 15.51
CA LYS A 113 2.70 0.35 14.25
C LYS A 113 1.37 1.10 14.23
N ILE A 114 1.39 2.40 13.92
CA ILE A 114 0.17 3.20 13.78
C ILE A 114 -0.40 3.04 12.37
N GLN A 115 -1.64 2.59 12.27
CA GLN A 115 -2.39 2.39 11.03
C GLN A 115 -3.65 3.26 11.02
N LEU A 116 -4.13 3.62 9.84
CA LEU A 116 -5.37 4.37 9.64
C LEU A 116 -6.46 3.44 9.10
N GLY A 117 -7.68 3.54 9.62
CA GLY A 117 -8.83 2.77 9.14
C GLY A 117 -10.09 3.14 9.88
N THR A 118 -10.93 2.16 10.20
CA THR A 118 -12.08 2.30 11.09
C THR A 118 -11.76 1.78 12.50
N ALA A 119 -12.75 1.75 13.38
CA ALA A 119 -12.60 1.17 14.71
C ALA A 119 -12.06 -0.27 14.62
N PRO A 120 -11.15 -0.68 15.53
CA PRO A 120 -10.50 -1.97 15.45
C PRO A 120 -11.51 -3.12 15.67
N ASN A 121 -11.21 -4.27 15.08
CA ASN A 121 -11.90 -5.53 15.29
C ASN A 121 -10.93 -6.57 15.87
N ASP A 122 -11.39 -7.83 16.03
CA ASP A 122 -10.58 -8.92 16.59
C ASP A 122 -9.28 -9.20 15.81
N TYR A 123 -9.19 -8.76 14.56
CA TYR A 123 -8.05 -8.97 13.66
C TYR A 123 -7.13 -7.75 13.53
N GLY A 124 -7.44 -6.63 14.20
CA GLY A 124 -6.63 -5.41 14.19
C GLY A 124 -7.41 -4.18 13.71
N THR A 125 -6.75 -3.33 12.93
CA THR A 125 -7.34 -2.11 12.36
C THR A 125 -8.57 -2.46 11.52
N GLY A 126 -9.71 -1.82 11.81
CA GLY A 126 -10.89 -1.95 10.98
C GLY A 126 -10.67 -1.38 9.58
N HIS A 127 -11.30 -1.98 8.58
CA HIS A 127 -11.17 -1.54 7.19
C HIS A 127 -12.23 -0.48 6.86
N ILE A 128 -11.86 0.53 6.07
CA ILE A 128 -12.79 1.52 5.54
C ILE A 128 -13.66 0.85 4.47
N PRO A 129 -15.01 0.83 4.60
CA PRO A 129 -15.88 0.20 3.61
C PRO A 129 -15.73 0.81 2.22
N ARG A 130 -15.83 -0.01 1.17
CA ARG A 130 -15.69 0.42 -0.24
C ARG A 130 -16.57 1.64 -0.56
N GLU A 131 -17.81 1.62 -0.10
CA GLU A 131 -18.81 2.67 -0.31
C GLU A 131 -18.46 4.00 0.36
N GLU A 132 -17.56 3.99 1.35
CA GLU A 132 -17.09 5.19 2.03
C GLU A 132 -15.74 5.70 1.51
N LEU A 133 -15.02 4.95 0.67
CA LEU A 133 -13.68 5.35 0.24
C LEU A 133 -13.67 6.73 -0.42
N SER A 134 -14.66 7.04 -1.26
CA SER A 134 -14.76 8.34 -1.93
C SER A 134 -15.09 9.52 -1.01
N ARG A 135 -15.42 9.27 0.27
CA ARG A 135 -15.50 10.32 1.30
C ARG A 135 -14.12 10.71 1.82
N TYR A 136 -13.18 9.76 1.83
CA TYR A 136 -11.90 9.92 2.52
C TYR A 136 -10.71 10.01 1.56
N LEU A 137 -10.72 9.29 0.44
CA LEU A 137 -9.58 9.04 -0.43
C LEU A 137 -9.78 9.66 -1.80
N HIS A 138 -8.90 10.59 -2.18
CA HIS A 138 -9.00 11.33 -3.43
C HIS A 138 -7.66 11.39 -4.15
N ILE A 139 -7.60 10.87 -5.38
CA ILE A 139 -6.39 10.96 -6.20
C ILE A 139 -6.31 12.33 -6.89
N THR A 140 -5.11 12.89 -6.95
CA THR A 140 -4.80 14.03 -7.83
C THR A 140 -3.86 13.57 -8.93
N LEU A 141 -4.11 14.02 -10.16
CA LEU A 141 -3.26 13.69 -11.29
C LEU A 141 -2.10 14.69 -11.33
N SER A 142 -1.02 14.38 -10.61
CA SER A 142 0.30 14.96 -10.85
C SER A 142 1.09 14.07 -11.81
N GLU A 143 2.14 14.62 -12.43
CA GLU A 143 2.99 13.88 -13.37
C GLU A 143 3.52 12.57 -12.77
N SER A 144 3.50 11.55 -13.63
CA SER A 144 3.77 10.13 -13.35
C SER A 144 5.26 9.84 -13.18
N THR A 145 5.93 10.46 -12.21
CA THR A 145 7.25 9.98 -11.79
C THR A 145 7.06 8.86 -10.79
N ALA A 146 7.75 7.73 -10.93
CA ALA A 146 7.75 6.72 -9.88
C ALA A 146 8.36 7.33 -8.59
N PRO A 147 7.83 7.03 -7.38
CA PRO A 147 8.51 7.34 -6.14
C PRO A 147 9.90 6.69 -6.13
N GLU A 148 10.92 7.49 -5.80
CA GLU A 148 12.28 7.00 -5.59
C GLU A 148 12.40 6.43 -4.17
N PRO A 149 12.90 5.20 -4.00
CA PRO A 149 13.06 4.61 -2.68
C PRO A 149 14.18 5.29 -1.90
N GLN A 150 14.02 5.39 -0.58
CA GLN A 150 15.12 5.77 0.30
C GLN A 150 16.12 4.62 0.42
N HIS A 151 17.38 4.87 0.05
CA HIS A 151 18.45 3.89 0.26
C HIS A 151 18.82 3.83 1.74
N LEU A 152 18.77 2.63 2.31
CA LEU A 152 19.07 2.38 3.72
C LEU A 152 20.08 1.26 3.89
N ARG A 153 20.69 1.19 5.08
CA ARG A 153 21.33 -0.03 5.60
C ARG A 153 20.43 -0.65 6.66
N PHE A 154 20.60 -1.94 6.93
CA PHE A 154 19.79 -2.64 7.93
C PHE A 154 19.86 -1.96 9.31
N ALA A 155 21.06 -1.59 9.76
CA ALA A 155 21.28 -0.94 11.06
C ALA A 155 20.72 0.48 11.16
N THR A 156 20.36 1.11 10.04
CA THR A 156 19.79 2.47 10.03
C THR A 156 18.26 2.49 10.04
N VAL A 157 17.62 1.32 9.95
CA VAL A 157 16.16 1.21 10.05
C VAL A 157 15.71 1.57 11.47
N THR A 158 14.67 2.38 11.57
CA THR A 158 14.14 2.92 12.83
C THR A 158 12.63 3.10 12.69
N GLN A 159 11.95 3.50 13.78
CA GLN A 159 10.50 3.73 13.78
C GLN A 159 10.05 4.77 12.76
N GLN A 160 10.92 5.73 12.38
CA GLN A 160 10.58 6.73 11.37
C GLN A 160 10.34 6.10 9.99
N HIS A 161 11.02 4.99 9.70
CA HIS A 161 10.94 4.31 8.42
C HIS A 161 9.73 3.37 8.31
N ILE A 162 8.95 3.17 9.38
CA ILE A 162 7.74 2.34 9.28
C ILE A 162 6.79 2.93 8.23
N ASP A 163 6.33 2.07 7.32
CA ASP A 163 5.49 2.38 6.16
C ASP A 163 6.16 3.25 5.07
N THR A 164 7.48 3.42 5.07
CA THR A 164 8.21 4.13 4.00
C THR A 164 8.76 3.18 2.94
N TYR A 165 8.87 3.65 1.71
CA TYR A 165 9.46 2.93 0.58
C TYR A 165 10.98 3.05 0.58
N VAL A 166 11.65 1.90 0.68
CA VAL A 166 13.11 1.83 0.85
C VAL A 166 13.74 0.85 -0.11
N GLN A 167 15.06 0.99 -0.29
CA GLN A 167 15.90 0.07 -1.03
C GLN A 167 17.07 -0.38 -0.16
N PHE A 168 17.34 -1.69 -0.19
CA PHE A 168 18.59 -2.27 0.29
C PHE A 168 19.39 -2.74 -0.91
N ASP A 169 20.68 -2.38 -0.95
CA ASP A 169 21.63 -2.72 -2.01
C ASP A 169 22.63 -3.77 -1.54
N ASP A 170 23.18 -4.50 -2.50
CA ASP A 170 24.24 -5.49 -2.28
C ASP A 170 23.87 -6.57 -1.25
N VAL A 171 22.64 -7.07 -1.34
CA VAL A 171 22.10 -8.12 -0.46
C VAL A 171 21.87 -9.43 -1.19
N TYR A 172 21.83 -10.53 -0.45
CA TYR A 172 21.50 -11.86 -0.98
C TYR A 172 20.59 -12.64 0.00
N PHE A 173 19.76 -13.53 -0.52
CA PHE A 173 18.94 -14.42 0.32
C PHE A 173 19.82 -15.48 0.98
N VAL A 174 19.71 -15.62 2.30
CA VAL A 174 20.54 -16.55 3.11
C VAL A 174 20.23 -18.01 2.80
N LYS A 175 19.00 -18.30 2.39
CA LYS A 175 18.55 -19.65 2.03
C LYS A 175 17.81 -19.61 0.71
N GLU A 176 18.10 -20.61 -0.14
CA GLU A 176 17.33 -20.90 -1.34
C GLU A 176 15.91 -21.39 -0.98
N GLY A 177 15.02 -21.36 -1.96
CA GLY A 177 13.64 -21.83 -1.85
C GLY A 177 12.65 -20.82 -2.42
N SER A 178 11.36 -21.10 -2.26
CA SER A 178 10.30 -20.16 -2.68
C SER A 178 10.13 -18.99 -1.72
N TRP A 179 9.59 -17.88 -2.20
CA TRP A 179 9.22 -16.72 -1.36
C TRP A 179 8.42 -17.13 -0.12
N CYS A 180 7.41 -17.97 -0.32
CA CYS A 180 6.58 -18.54 0.72
C CYS A 180 6.74 -20.06 0.83
N GLU A 181 6.68 -20.57 2.05
CA GLU A 181 6.49 -22.00 2.28
C GLU A 181 5.08 -22.43 1.86
N THR A 182 4.94 -23.70 1.52
CA THR A 182 3.64 -24.31 1.20
C THR A 182 3.34 -25.36 2.25
N ASP A 183 2.16 -25.29 2.85
CA ASP A 183 1.66 -26.33 3.74
C ASP A 183 1.57 -27.65 2.95
N PRO A 184 2.29 -28.70 3.38
CA PRO A 184 2.34 -29.96 2.65
C PRO A 184 1.03 -30.75 2.68
N GLN A 185 0.14 -30.48 3.64
CA GLN A 185 -1.15 -31.17 3.76
C GLN A 185 -2.21 -30.49 2.90
N THR A 186 -2.24 -29.17 2.90
CA THR A 186 -3.30 -28.41 2.24
C THR A 186 -2.90 -27.84 0.88
N GLY A 187 -1.60 -27.72 0.60
CA GLY A 187 -1.07 -27.12 -0.63
C GLY A 187 -1.18 -25.60 -0.68
N HIS A 188 -1.66 -24.97 0.41
CA HIS A 188 -1.76 -23.51 0.52
C HIS A 188 -0.41 -22.89 0.89
N THR A 189 -0.13 -21.72 0.32
CA THR A 189 1.04 -20.92 0.64
C THR A 189 0.83 -20.20 1.98
N LEU A 190 1.89 -20.17 2.78
CA LEU A 190 1.91 -19.55 4.11
C LEU A 190 2.63 -18.21 4.06
N THR A 191 2.15 -17.21 4.79
CA THR A 191 2.91 -15.98 4.99
C THR A 191 4.24 -16.32 5.66
N THR A 192 5.33 -16.01 4.99
CA THR A 192 6.67 -16.52 5.32
C THR A 192 7.65 -15.36 5.48
N GLU A 193 8.61 -15.54 6.38
CA GLU A 193 9.75 -14.64 6.52
C GLU A 193 11.02 -15.33 6.03
N ARG A 194 11.70 -14.68 5.09
CA ARG A 194 13.02 -15.07 4.60
C ARG A 194 14.05 -14.07 5.14
N LEU A 195 15.31 -14.48 5.20
CA LEU A 195 16.41 -13.59 5.59
C LEU A 195 17.21 -13.20 4.37
N ILE A 196 17.49 -11.91 4.24
CA ILE A 196 18.54 -11.38 3.38
C ILE A 196 19.75 -11.01 4.24
N SER A 197 20.95 -11.11 3.68
CA SER A 197 22.20 -10.69 4.30
C SER A 197 22.93 -9.68 3.42
N ASP A 198 23.62 -8.73 4.03
CA ASP A 198 24.63 -7.91 3.37
C ASP A 198 26.00 -8.61 3.39
N ALA A 199 27.00 -7.98 2.77
CA ALA A 199 28.37 -8.50 2.71
C ALA A 199 29.08 -8.54 4.09
N ASP A 200 28.61 -7.76 5.06
CA ASP A 200 29.15 -7.72 6.42
C ASP A 200 28.52 -8.80 7.32
N GLY A 201 27.58 -9.58 6.79
CA GLY A 201 26.88 -10.65 7.52
C GLY A 201 25.72 -10.16 8.40
N ASN A 202 25.33 -8.88 8.29
CA ASN A 202 24.12 -8.40 8.94
C ASN A 202 22.91 -8.94 8.20
N THR A 203 21.83 -9.25 8.91
CA THR A 203 20.63 -9.82 8.31
C THR A 203 19.41 -8.93 8.48
N PHE A 204 18.48 -8.98 7.53
CA PHE A 204 17.17 -8.35 7.61
C PHE A 204 16.06 -9.31 7.19
N ARG A 205 14.88 -9.20 7.81
CA ARG A 205 13.73 -10.05 7.49
C ARG A 205 13.00 -9.51 6.28
N VAL A 206 12.65 -10.38 5.34
CA VAL A 206 11.73 -10.10 4.24
C VAL A 206 10.48 -10.93 4.46
N ARG A 207 9.38 -10.26 4.83
CA ARG A 207 8.09 -10.88 5.07
C ARG A 207 7.29 -10.84 3.78
N THR A 208 6.70 -11.97 3.40
CA THR A 208 5.93 -12.11 2.16
C THR A 208 4.59 -12.73 2.45
N SER A 209 3.53 -12.11 1.94
CA SER A 209 2.16 -12.62 2.06
C SER A 209 2.03 -13.97 1.39
N GLY A 210 1.42 -14.95 2.06
CA GLY A 210 1.08 -16.24 1.45
C GLY A 210 0.13 -16.09 0.25
N ASN A 211 -0.61 -14.99 0.17
CA ASN A 211 -1.56 -14.73 -0.91
C ASN A 211 -0.93 -14.00 -2.11
N CYS A 212 0.33 -13.54 -2.02
CA CYS A 212 0.94 -12.80 -3.12
C CYS A 212 1.11 -13.68 -4.36
N SER A 213 1.03 -13.09 -5.55
CA SER A 213 1.07 -13.84 -6.81
C SER A 213 2.41 -14.51 -7.10
N TYR A 214 3.47 -14.08 -6.43
CA TYR A 214 4.83 -14.64 -6.55
C TYR A 214 5.21 -15.57 -5.38
N ALA A 215 4.27 -15.93 -4.50
CA ALA A 215 4.53 -16.72 -3.30
C ALA A 215 5.26 -18.04 -3.57
N LYS A 216 4.98 -18.71 -4.69
CA LYS A 216 5.60 -20.00 -5.06
C LYS A 216 6.89 -19.85 -5.88
N GLU A 217 7.18 -18.65 -6.38
CA GLU A 217 8.39 -18.39 -7.16
C GLU A 217 9.64 -18.54 -6.28
N PRO A 218 10.77 -19.01 -6.81
CA PRO A 218 12.03 -19.03 -6.07
C PRO A 218 12.46 -17.61 -5.69
N VAL A 219 13.05 -17.45 -4.51
CA VAL A 219 13.76 -16.22 -4.17
C VAL A 219 14.95 -16.04 -5.11
N PRO A 220 15.28 -14.80 -5.51
CA PRO A 220 16.40 -14.56 -6.41
C PRO A 220 17.71 -15.05 -5.79
N GLN A 221 18.58 -15.55 -6.65
CA GLN A 221 19.92 -16.00 -6.30
C GLN A 221 20.93 -14.88 -6.56
N GLY A 222 22.13 -15.03 -6.00
CA GLY A 222 23.19 -14.04 -6.17
C GLY A 222 22.96 -12.78 -5.32
N THR A 223 23.67 -11.72 -5.68
CA THR A 223 23.65 -10.43 -4.97
C THR A 223 22.94 -9.39 -5.81
N GLY A 224 22.10 -8.58 -5.16
CA GLY A 224 21.27 -7.59 -5.84
C GLY A 224 20.69 -6.55 -4.91
N SER A 225 19.73 -5.81 -5.43
CA SER A 225 18.96 -4.81 -4.70
C SER A 225 17.51 -5.25 -4.54
N ILE A 226 16.92 -4.94 -3.39
CA ILE A 226 15.53 -5.21 -3.06
C ILE A 226 14.85 -3.93 -2.57
N ARG A 227 13.64 -3.69 -3.08
CA ARG A 227 12.81 -2.52 -2.78
C ARG A 227 11.50 -2.96 -2.15
N GLY A 228 11.08 -2.25 -1.13
CA GLY A 228 9.85 -2.59 -0.41
C GLY A 228 9.50 -1.56 0.63
N ILE A 229 8.47 -1.87 1.40
CA ILE A 229 8.02 -1.06 2.54
C ILE A 229 8.52 -1.68 3.82
N ILE A 230 9.05 -0.87 4.72
CA ILE A 230 9.39 -1.32 6.08
C ILE A 230 8.09 -1.55 6.85
N ASP A 231 7.88 -2.79 7.26
CA ASP A 231 6.84 -3.19 8.20
C ASP A 231 7.41 -3.32 9.61
N TYR A 232 6.52 -3.25 10.60
CA TYR A 232 6.88 -3.40 12.00
C TYR A 232 5.75 -4.07 12.77
N PHE A 233 6.12 -5.07 13.57
CA PHE A 233 5.17 -5.75 14.43
C PHE A 233 5.89 -6.27 15.68
N ASN A 234 5.40 -5.90 16.86
CA ASN A 234 5.83 -6.41 18.17
C ASN A 234 7.35 -6.35 18.43
N GLY A 235 8.03 -5.33 17.92
CA GLY A 235 9.47 -5.13 18.15
C GLY A 235 10.36 -5.50 16.97
N ASP A 236 9.81 -6.20 15.97
CA ASP A 236 10.56 -6.66 14.81
C ASP A 236 10.26 -5.82 13.56
N TYR A 237 11.32 -5.41 12.86
CA TYR A 237 11.21 -4.83 11.51
C TYR A 237 11.30 -5.92 10.46
N SER A 238 10.54 -5.76 9.39
CA SER A 238 10.68 -6.58 8.17
C SER A 238 10.47 -5.71 6.93
N LEU A 239 10.91 -6.20 5.78
CA LEU A 239 10.65 -5.61 4.49
C LEU A 239 9.52 -6.39 3.81
N ARG A 240 8.54 -5.69 3.25
CA ARG A 240 7.52 -6.27 2.37
C ARG A 240 7.70 -5.75 0.96
N VAL A 241 7.89 -6.65 0.01
CA VAL A 241 8.29 -6.29 -1.36
C VAL A 241 7.15 -5.58 -2.10
N VAL A 242 7.48 -4.45 -2.72
CA VAL A 242 6.53 -3.68 -3.54
C VAL A 242 6.85 -3.88 -5.00
N ASN A 243 5.82 -4.11 -5.82
CA ASN A 243 5.91 -4.14 -7.29
C ASN A 243 7.00 -5.08 -7.85
N ARG A 244 7.31 -6.18 -7.15
CA ARG A 244 8.45 -7.06 -7.48
C ARG A 244 9.75 -6.27 -7.68
N GLY A 245 10.00 -5.27 -6.83
CA GLY A 245 11.18 -4.41 -6.89
C GLY A 245 12.47 -5.12 -6.52
N ILE A 246 12.84 -6.17 -7.26
CA ILE A 246 14.06 -6.96 -7.10
C ILE A 246 14.93 -6.78 -8.36
N ASP A 247 16.23 -6.59 -8.15
CA ASP A 247 17.23 -6.47 -9.22
C ASP A 247 18.48 -7.25 -8.79
N PHE A 248 18.50 -8.55 -9.10
CA PHE A 248 19.56 -9.49 -8.72
C PHE A 248 20.26 -10.00 -9.98
N LYS A 249 21.57 -10.17 -9.89
CA LYS A 249 22.45 -10.57 -11.00
C LYS A 249 22.86 -12.03 -10.92
#